data_AF-A0A9D6KJJ2-F1
#
_entry.id   AF-A0A9D6KJJ2-F1
#
_cell.length_a   1.000
_cell.length_b   1.000
_cell.length_c   1.000
_cell.angle_alpha   90.00
_cell.angle_beta   90.00
_cell.angle_gamma   90.00
#
_symmetry.space_group_name_H-M   'P 1'
#
loop_
_entity.id
_entity.type
_entity.pdbx_description
1 polymer ?
#
loop_
_entity_poly.entity_id
_entity_poly.type
_entity_poly.pdbx_seq_one_letter_code
_entity_poly.pdbx_strand_id
1 'polypeptide(L)'
;MAVLSLRPSARYTARVRCRICHEPAGWLRRRCETCAQLAGVVAASRGLGLSETLDAMIATGASPSRIEAFLAHEPAGAGTIRDQIVADMTNQLAQALGQTRIQTAAEVKRLRERGAWQVLDKRPEQL
;
A
#
# COMPACT_ATOMS: atom_id res chain seq x y z
N MET A 1 -8.15 -58.53 19.60
CA MET A 1 -7.31 -57.54 18.90
C MET A 1 -8.22 -56.41 18.41
N ALA A 2 -8.32 -55.32 19.16
CA ALA A 2 -9.17 -54.17 18.82
C ALA A 2 -8.29 -53.09 18.17
N VAL A 3 -8.55 -52.80 16.89
CA VAL A 3 -7.86 -51.74 16.16
C VAL A 3 -8.55 -50.42 16.51
N LEU A 4 -7.95 -49.67 17.43
CA LEU A 4 -8.31 -48.28 17.72
C LEU A 4 -7.96 -47.43 16.49
N SER A 5 -8.98 -47.15 15.68
CA SER A 5 -8.91 -46.18 14.58
C SER A 5 -8.78 -44.78 15.17
N LEU A 6 -7.55 -44.30 15.29
CA LEU A 6 -7.23 -42.92 15.62
C LEU A 6 -7.64 -42.03 14.44
N ARG A 7 -8.84 -41.44 14.53
CA ARG A 7 -9.28 -40.37 13.64
C ARG A 7 -8.24 -39.24 13.72
N PRO A 8 -7.66 -38.77 12.60
CA PRO A 8 -6.75 -37.64 12.66
C PRO A 8 -7.55 -36.40 13.09
N SER A 9 -7.21 -35.86 14.26
CA SER A 9 -7.73 -34.58 14.74
C SER A 9 -7.54 -33.52 13.65
N ALA A 10 -8.64 -33.01 13.12
CA ALA A 10 -8.65 -31.82 12.29
C ALA A 10 -8.04 -30.68 13.12
N ARG A 11 -6.76 -30.38 12.87
CA ARG A 11 -6.10 -29.20 13.41
C ARG A 11 -6.83 -27.99 12.83
N TYR A 12 -7.70 -27.36 13.61
CA TYR A 12 -8.24 -26.04 13.32
C TYR A 12 -7.08 -25.03 13.40
N THR A 13 -6.23 -24.99 12.36
CA THR A 13 -5.22 -23.94 12.24
C THR A 13 -5.95 -22.71 11.73
N ALA A 14 -6.31 -21.81 12.64
CA ALA A 14 -6.81 -20.50 12.29
C ALA A 14 -5.75 -19.80 11.42
N ARG A 15 -5.93 -19.79 10.10
CA ARG A 15 -5.05 -19.07 9.18
C ARG A 15 -5.22 -17.58 9.48
N VAL A 16 -4.13 -16.94 9.88
CA VAL A 16 -4.10 -15.48 10.07
C VAL A 16 -4.27 -14.84 8.70
N ARG A 17 -5.17 -13.86 8.60
CA ARG A 17 -5.36 -13.07 7.36
C ARG A 17 -4.33 -11.94 7.31
N CYS A 18 -3.84 -11.65 6.11
CA CYS A 18 -2.98 -10.50 5.85
C CYS A 18 -3.72 -9.22 6.26
N ARG A 19 -3.08 -8.33 7.03
CA ARG A 19 -3.69 -7.04 7.41
C ARG A 19 -3.86 -6.07 6.23
N ILE A 20 -3.26 -6.39 5.09
CA ILE A 20 -3.24 -5.53 3.90
C ILE A 20 -4.24 -6.07 2.85
N CYS A 21 -3.97 -7.24 2.29
CA CYS A 21 -4.82 -7.83 1.24
C CYS A 21 -5.91 -8.78 1.76
N HIS A 22 -6.00 -9.03 3.07
CA HIS A 22 -6.95 -9.96 3.70
C HIS A 22 -6.88 -11.44 3.26
N GLU A 23 -5.95 -11.79 2.38
CA GLU A 23 -5.69 -13.17 1.98
C GLU A 23 -4.98 -13.98 3.08
N PRO A 24 -4.98 -15.31 3.00
CA PRO A 24 -4.31 -16.16 4.00
C PRO A 24 -2.80 -15.86 4.06
N ALA A 25 -2.31 -15.41 5.22
CA ALA A 25 -0.91 -15.01 5.44
C ALA A 25 -0.07 -16.08 6.19
N GLY A 26 -0.62 -17.28 6.37
CA GLY A 26 0.01 -18.36 7.14
C GLY A 26 -0.45 -18.37 8.60
N TRP A 27 0.41 -18.85 9.50
CA TRP A 27 0.00 -19.17 10.89
C TRP A 27 0.39 -18.11 11.93
N LEU A 28 1.47 -17.35 11.71
CA LEU A 28 1.91 -16.28 12.63
C LEU A 28 2.19 -14.93 11.95
N ARG A 29 2.32 -14.87 10.62
CA ARG A 29 2.68 -13.62 9.93
C ARG A 29 1.44 -12.75 9.74
N ARG A 30 1.53 -11.48 10.16
CA ARG A 30 0.47 -10.47 9.97
C ARG A 30 0.41 -9.94 8.53
N ARG A 31 1.38 -10.29 7.69
CA ARG A 31 1.54 -9.87 6.30
C ARG A 31 1.93 -11.08 5.45
N CYS A 32 1.23 -11.30 4.33
CA CYS A 32 1.55 -12.37 3.39
C CYS A 32 2.85 -12.05 2.63
N GLU A 33 3.43 -13.06 1.98
CA GLU A 33 4.69 -12.93 1.24
C GLU A 33 4.59 -11.93 0.08
N THR A 34 3.50 -11.96 -0.70
CA THR A 34 3.30 -10.98 -1.78
C THR A 34 3.26 -9.54 -1.26
N CYS A 35 2.54 -9.26 -0.18
CA CYS A 35 2.53 -7.91 0.40
C CYS A 35 3.88 -7.53 1.04
N ALA A 36 4.72 -8.50 1.42
CA ALA A 36 6.08 -8.23 1.85
C ALA A 36 6.96 -7.86 0.64
N GLN A 37 6.81 -8.56 -0.48
CA GLN A 37 7.50 -8.26 -1.74
C GLN A 37 7.10 -6.88 -2.29
N LEU A 38 5.81 -6.55 -2.31
CA LEU A 38 5.33 -5.22 -2.71
C LEU A 38 5.91 -4.11 -1.82
N ALA A 39 6.03 -4.35 -0.51
CA ALA A 39 6.69 -3.40 0.38
C ALA A 39 8.19 -3.24 0.07
N GLY A 40 8.86 -4.33 -0.34
CA GLY A 40 10.24 -4.27 -0.84
C GLY A 40 10.36 -3.44 -2.12
N VAL A 41 9.42 -3.59 -3.06
CA VAL A 41 9.37 -2.78 -4.28
C VAL A 41 9.25 -1.29 -3.94
N VAL A 42 8.30 -0.90 -3.09
CA VAL A 42 8.14 0.51 -2.67
C VAL A 42 9.39 1.06 -2.01
N ALA A 43 10.05 0.26 -1.17
CA ALA A 43 11.29 0.70 -0.53
C ALA A 43 12.43 0.90 -1.55
N ALA A 44 12.52 0.03 -2.55
CA ALA A 44 13.52 0.11 -3.62
C ALA A 44 13.21 1.20 -4.66
N SER A 45 11.94 1.54 -4.85
CA SER A 45 11.48 2.54 -5.80
C SER A 45 11.36 3.95 -5.21
N ARG A 46 11.87 4.18 -3.99
CA ARG A 46 11.98 5.54 -3.44
C ARG A 46 12.83 6.40 -4.38
N GLY A 47 12.25 7.48 -4.91
CA GLY A 47 12.92 8.27 -5.95
C GLY A 47 12.34 8.09 -7.35
N LEU A 48 11.58 7.01 -7.57
CA LEU A 48 10.91 6.75 -8.83
C LEU A 48 9.49 7.30 -8.82
N GLY A 49 8.95 7.58 -10.00
CA GLY A 49 7.58 7.99 -10.15
C GLY A 49 6.59 6.88 -9.80
N LEU A 50 5.31 7.26 -9.70
CA LEU A 50 4.22 6.34 -9.41
C LEU A 50 4.08 5.28 -10.50
N SER A 51 4.26 5.65 -11.77
CA SER A 51 4.15 4.73 -12.91
C SER A 51 5.23 3.65 -12.87
N GLU A 52 6.49 4.02 -12.68
CA GLU A 52 7.60 3.06 -12.60
C GLU A 52 7.47 2.15 -11.37
N THR A 53 6.98 2.72 -10.26
CA THR A 53 6.67 1.92 -9.06
C THR A 53 5.56 0.91 -9.33
N LEU A 54 4.49 1.29 -10.04
CA LEU A 54 3.41 0.40 -10.42
C LEU A 54 3.88 -0.70 -11.38
N ASP A 55 4.69 -0.35 -12.37
CA ASP A 55 5.28 -1.32 -13.31
C ASP A 55 6.13 -2.35 -12.57
N ALA A 56 6.95 -1.91 -11.60
CA ALA A 56 7.73 -2.79 -10.75
C ALA A 56 6.85 -3.69 -9.86
N MET A 57 5.70 -3.20 -9.38
CA MET A 57 4.74 -4.02 -8.65
C MET A 57 4.07 -5.07 -9.56
N ILE A 58 3.68 -4.69 -10.78
CA ILE A 58 3.09 -5.61 -11.77
C ILE A 58 4.09 -6.72 -12.12
N ALA A 59 5.37 -6.38 -12.26
CA ALA A 59 6.43 -7.35 -12.53
C ALA A 59 6.60 -8.42 -11.43
N THR A 60 6.09 -8.19 -10.21
CA THR A 60 6.07 -9.22 -9.14
C THR A 60 5.05 -10.33 -9.39
N GLY A 61 4.16 -10.18 -10.39
CA GLY A 61 3.05 -11.11 -10.64
C GLY A 61 1.87 -10.95 -9.68
N ALA A 62 1.84 -9.91 -8.86
CA ALA A 62 0.70 -9.59 -8.02
C ALA A 62 -0.52 -9.20 -8.87
N SER A 63 -1.72 -9.62 -8.46
CA SER A 63 -2.94 -9.23 -9.17
C SER A 63 -3.22 -7.73 -9.01
N PRO A 64 -3.87 -7.08 -10.00
CA PRO A 64 -4.23 -5.66 -9.90
C PRO A 64 -5.03 -5.33 -8.64
N SER A 65 -5.98 -6.20 -8.27
CA SER A 65 -6.78 -6.03 -7.05
C SER A 65 -5.95 -6.06 -5.77
N ARG A 66 -4.88 -6.86 -5.73
CA ARG A 66 -3.97 -6.97 -4.58
C ARG A 66 -3.05 -5.76 -4.50
N ILE A 67 -2.56 -5.29 -5.65
CA ILE A 67 -1.78 -4.05 -5.73
C ILE A 67 -2.63 -2.88 -5.25
N GLU A 68 -3.89 -2.77 -5.68
CA GLU A 68 -4.79 -1.72 -5.23
C GLU A 68 -5.04 -1.79 -3.71
N ALA A 69 -5.34 -2.99 -3.17
CA ALA A 69 -5.51 -3.17 -1.73
C ALA A 69 -4.25 -2.83 -0.94
N PHE A 70 -3.08 -3.09 -1.51
CA PHE A 70 -1.80 -2.71 -0.93
C PHE A 70 -1.61 -1.19 -0.93
N LEU A 71 -1.83 -0.53 -2.07
CA LEU A 71 -1.68 0.93 -2.20
C LEU A 71 -2.67 1.70 -1.32
N ALA A 72 -3.88 1.20 -1.18
CA ALA A 72 -4.93 1.76 -0.33
C ALA A 72 -4.72 1.48 1.16
N HIS A 73 -3.78 0.60 1.52
CA HIS A 73 -3.50 0.31 2.92
C HIS A 73 -2.91 1.53 3.61
N GLU A 74 -3.45 1.84 4.79
CA GLU A 74 -3.00 2.96 5.62
C GLU A 74 -2.23 2.45 6.85
N PRO A 75 -0.89 2.49 6.82
CA PRO A 75 -0.10 2.17 8.00
C PRO A 75 -0.22 3.30 9.04
N ALA A 76 -0.71 2.95 10.23
CA ALA A 76 -0.74 3.81 11.41
C ALA A 76 -1.47 5.16 11.25
N GLY A 77 -2.43 5.27 10.31
CA GLY A 77 -3.27 6.48 10.17
C GLY A 77 -2.55 7.69 9.56
N ALA A 78 -1.36 7.50 8.99
CA ALA A 78 -0.51 8.58 8.50
C ALA A 78 -0.71 8.91 7.00
N GLY A 79 -1.70 8.33 6.34
CA GLY A 79 -1.81 8.31 4.88
C GLY A 79 -1.55 6.93 4.28
N THR A 80 -2.19 6.67 3.16
CA THR A 80 -2.05 5.41 2.41
C THR A 80 -0.63 5.26 1.85
N ILE A 81 -0.26 4.05 1.41
CA ILE A 81 1.01 3.84 0.70
C ILE A 81 1.07 4.72 -0.57
N ARG A 82 -0.07 4.92 -1.26
CA ARG A 82 -0.16 5.87 -2.37
C ARG A 82 0.16 7.31 -1.93
N ASP A 83 -0.38 7.75 -0.80
CA ASP A 83 -0.14 9.10 -0.27
C ASP A 83 1.36 9.30 0.07
N GLN A 84 2.05 8.23 0.52
CA GLN A 84 3.50 8.27 0.77
C GLN A 84 4.30 8.44 -0.53
N ILE A 85 3.99 7.65 -1.56
CA ILE A 85 4.67 7.75 -2.87
C ILE A 85 4.50 9.16 -3.45
N VAL A 86 3.29 9.72 -3.40
CA VAL A 86 3.00 11.07 -3.90
C VAL A 86 3.74 12.15 -3.11
N ALA A 87 3.85 12.00 -1.79
CA ALA A 87 4.62 12.92 -0.95
C ALA A 87 6.11 12.89 -1.34
N ASP A 88 6.67 11.69 -1.49
CA ASP A 88 8.07 11.51 -1.90
C ASP A 88 8.34 12.13 -3.28
N MET A 89 7.47 11.91 -4.26
CA MET A 89 7.57 12.51 -5.60
C MET A 89 7.49 14.04 -5.54
N THR A 90 6.54 14.58 -4.76
CA THR A 90 6.36 16.03 -4.62
C THR A 90 7.59 16.67 -3.99
N ASN A 91 8.19 16.01 -2.99
CA ASN A 91 9.40 16.49 -2.33
C ASN A 91 10.61 16.48 -3.26
N GLN A 92 10.74 15.46 -4.11
CA GLN A 92 11.81 15.41 -5.12
C GLN A 92 11.67 16.54 -6.12
N LEU A 93 10.46 16.80 -6.61
CA LEU A 93 10.19 17.92 -7.51
C LEU A 93 10.49 19.27 -6.83
N ALA A 94 10.00 19.46 -5.60
CA ALA A 94 10.25 20.66 -4.82
C ALA A 94 11.75 20.91 -4.63
N GLN A 95 12.50 19.85 -4.29
CA GLN A 95 13.95 19.92 -4.14
C GLN A 95 14.66 20.29 -5.45
N ALA A 96 14.26 19.70 -6.57
CA ALA A 96 14.79 20.04 -7.89
C ALA A 96 14.50 21.51 -8.28
N LEU A 97 13.41 22.08 -7.76
CA LEU A 97 13.04 23.49 -7.93
C LEU A 97 13.64 24.42 -6.84
N GLY A 98 14.51 23.92 -5.97
CA GLY A 98 15.13 24.71 -4.89
C GLY A 98 14.20 25.06 -3.72
N GLN A 99 13.06 24.40 -3.60
CA GLN A 99 12.12 24.59 -2.50
C GLN A 99 12.46 23.65 -1.33
N THR A 100 12.37 24.16 -0.11
CA THR A 100 12.74 23.43 1.12
C THR A 100 11.55 22.79 1.85
N ARG A 101 10.33 22.93 1.32
CA ARG A 101 9.15 22.39 1.98
C ARG A 101 9.10 20.87 1.81
N ILE A 102 9.06 20.16 2.93
CA ILE A 102 8.80 18.72 2.98
C ILE A 102 7.30 18.51 3.18
N GLN A 103 6.67 17.86 2.20
CA GLN A 103 5.30 17.37 2.25
C GLN A 103 5.28 15.95 2.85
N THR A 104 4.33 15.72 3.75
CA THR A 104 4.11 14.42 4.41
C THR A 104 2.94 13.66 3.78
N ALA A 105 2.92 12.34 3.92
CA ALA A 105 1.79 11.51 3.48
C ALA A 105 0.45 11.94 4.11
N ALA A 106 0.47 12.41 5.36
CA ALA A 106 -0.72 12.91 6.04
C ALA A 106 -1.21 14.24 5.44
N GLU A 107 -0.32 15.11 4.96
CA GLU A 107 -0.69 16.31 4.20
C GLU A 107 -1.28 15.95 2.84
N VAL A 108 -0.71 14.97 2.15
CA VAL A 108 -1.26 14.46 0.88
C VAL A 108 -2.65 13.86 1.09
N LYS A 109 -2.83 13.03 2.12
CA LYS A 109 -4.15 12.50 2.52
C LYS A 109 -5.14 13.63 2.75
N ARG A 110 -4.78 14.65 3.52
CA ARG A 110 -5.64 15.83 3.76
C ARG A 110 -5.97 16.57 2.46
N LEU A 111 -5.04 16.71 1.53
CA LEU A 111 -5.30 17.32 0.22
C LEU A 111 -6.28 16.49 -0.61
N ARG A 112 -6.11 15.18 -0.63
CA ARG A 112 -7.00 14.22 -1.30
C ARG A 112 -8.42 14.26 -0.70
N GLU A 113 -8.54 14.23 0.62
CA GLU A 113 -9.83 14.25 1.34
C GLU A 113 -10.55 15.58 1.23
N ARG A 114 -9.83 16.70 1.19
CA ARG A 114 -10.42 18.03 0.94
C ARG A 114 -10.93 18.22 -0.49
N GLY A 115 -10.81 17.22 -1.36
CA GLY A 115 -11.29 17.29 -2.74
C GLY A 115 -10.51 18.29 -3.60
N ALA A 116 -9.33 18.76 -3.18
CA ALA A 116 -8.56 19.74 -3.94
C ALA A 116 -8.24 19.26 -5.36
N TRP A 117 -8.11 17.94 -5.55
CA TRP A 117 -7.97 17.31 -6.88
C TRP A 117 -9.27 17.32 -7.71
N GLN A 118 -10.44 17.24 -7.10
CA GLN A 118 -11.73 17.36 -7.80
C GLN A 118 -12.05 18.82 -8.18
N VAL A 119 -11.46 19.78 -7.48
CA VAL A 119 -11.66 21.22 -7.72
C VAL A 119 -10.67 21.77 -8.75
N LEU A 120 -9.52 21.14 -8.98
CA LEU A 120 -8.56 21.58 -10.02
C LEU A 120 -9.13 21.53 -11.44
N ASP A 121 -10.09 20.63 -11.72
CA ASP A 121 -10.82 20.58 -12.99
C ASP A 121 -11.87 21.69 -13.13
N LYS A 122 -12.13 22.46 -12.05
CA LYS A 122 -13.02 23.61 -12.08
C LYS A 122 -12.19 24.88 -11.91
N ARG A 123 -12.14 25.69 -12.98
CA ARG A 123 -11.64 27.07 -12.89
C ARG A 123 -12.40 27.78 -11.75
N PRO A 124 -11.73 28.38 -10.74
CA PRO A 124 -12.43 29.10 -9.70
C PRO A 124 -13.21 30.25 -10.34
N GLU A 125 -14.53 30.20 -10.20
CA GLU A 125 -15.40 31.33 -10.54
C GLU A 125 -15.06 32.45 -9.57
N GLN A 126 -14.63 33.58 -10.11
CA GLN A 126 -14.13 34.71 -9.35
C GLN A 126 -15.23 35.24 -8.42
N LEU A 127 -14.90 35.38 -7.13
CA LEU A 127 -15.66 36.14 -6.14
C LEU A 127 -15.70 37.62 -6.52
#